data_AF-A0A661TMX4-F1
#
_entry.id   AF-A0A661TMX4-F1
#
_cell.length_a   1.000
_cell.length_b   1.000
_cell.length_c   1.000
_cell.angle_alpha   90.00
_cell.angle_beta   90.00
_cell.angle_gamma   90.00
#
_symmetry.space_group_name_H-M   'P 1'
#
loop_
_entity.id
_entity.type
_entity.pdbx_description
1 polymer ?
#
loop_
_entity_poly.entity_id
_entity_poly.type
_entity_poly.pdbx_seq_one_letter_code
_entity_poly.pdbx_strand_id
1 'polypeptide(L)'
;MKIIIHRGTHKIGGSCVEIQSKKSRILIDIGMPLVKKDGDSFDFREHENTPGPELVKGKVLPDIGGIYAWDSDKKMIDGVLISHPHIDHYGFFRYLKKDICFYLGEATKEIIDLTVIFTPVEGSISNYHPIESGKSFCCGILE
;
A
#
# COMPACT_ATOMS: atom_id res chain seq x y z
N MET A 1 -5.00 -12.00 -17.58
CA MET A 1 -5.04 -10.96 -16.52
C MET A 1 -5.78 -11.52 -15.33
N LYS A 2 -5.30 -11.26 -14.10
CA LYS A 2 -5.94 -11.67 -12.85
C LYS A 2 -6.05 -10.45 -11.95
N ILE A 3 -7.19 -10.31 -11.26
CA ILE A 3 -7.43 -9.25 -10.26
C ILE A 3 -7.69 -9.95 -8.93
N ILE A 4 -7.00 -9.53 -7.89
CA ILE A 4 -7.13 -10.08 -6.53
C ILE A 4 -7.48 -8.93 -5.61
N ILE A 5 -8.64 -9.01 -4.98
CA ILE A 5 -9.07 -8.01 -4.00
C ILE A 5 -8.64 -8.51 -2.62
N HIS A 6 -7.61 -7.91 -2.05
CA HIS A 6 -7.13 -8.25 -0.71
C HIS A 6 -8.04 -7.63 0.35
N ARG A 7 -8.48 -6.38 0.12
CA ARG A 7 -9.34 -5.61 1.04
C ARG A 7 -10.18 -4.56 0.28
N GLY A 8 -11.21 -4.01 0.94
CA GLY A 8 -12.06 -2.93 0.41
C GLY A 8 -13.46 -3.32 -0.08
N THR A 9 -13.88 -4.58 0.05
CA THR A 9 -15.20 -5.07 -0.44
C THR A 9 -16.30 -5.13 0.61
N HIS A 10 -15.94 -5.20 1.90
CA HIS A 10 -16.89 -5.45 3.00
C HIS A 10 -16.89 -4.36 4.07
N LYS A 11 -15.94 -3.43 4.01
CA LYS A 11 -15.74 -2.36 4.99
C LYS A 11 -15.14 -1.14 4.30
N ILE A 12 -15.44 0.04 4.85
CA ILE A 12 -14.81 1.29 4.44
C ILE A 12 -13.37 1.29 4.97
N GLY A 13 -12.44 1.64 4.08
CA GLY A 13 -11.02 1.78 4.36
C GLY A 13 -10.20 0.50 4.27
N GLY A 14 -8.90 0.70 4.04
CA GLY A 14 -7.95 -0.37 3.82
C GLY A 14 -7.87 -0.85 2.39
N SER A 15 -8.08 0.05 1.41
CA SER A 15 -8.04 -0.27 -0.02
C SER A 15 -6.76 -1.03 -0.37
N CYS A 16 -6.89 -2.19 -1.02
CA CYS A 16 -5.75 -3.00 -1.43
C CYS A 16 -6.17 -4.00 -2.51
N VAL A 17 -5.78 -3.73 -3.76
CA VAL A 17 -6.11 -4.56 -4.92
C VAL A 17 -4.85 -4.89 -5.70
N GLU A 18 -4.62 -6.15 -6.00
CA GLU A 18 -3.50 -6.61 -6.81
C GLU A 18 -3.98 -6.93 -8.23
N ILE A 19 -3.23 -6.44 -9.23
CA ILE A 19 -3.45 -6.74 -10.64
C ILE A 19 -2.22 -7.49 -11.17
N GLN A 20 -2.46 -8.63 -11.81
CA GLN A 20 -1.42 -9.49 -12.36
C GLN A 20 -1.64 -9.73 -13.86
N SER A 21 -0.59 -9.43 -14.64
CA SER A 21 -0.41 -9.85 -16.03
C SER A 21 0.56 -11.05 -16.10
N LYS A 22 0.94 -11.50 -17.31
CA LYS A 22 1.86 -12.63 -17.47
C LYS A 22 3.25 -12.34 -16.88
N LYS A 23 3.76 -11.11 -17.04
CA LYS A 23 5.12 -10.72 -16.63
C LYS A 23 5.15 -9.76 -15.45
N SER A 24 4.06 -9.05 -15.20
CA SER A 24 4.01 -8.01 -14.19
C SER A 24 2.87 -8.16 -13.20
N ARG A 25 3.11 -7.59 -12.03
CA ARG A 25 2.20 -7.53 -10.91
C ARG A 25 2.31 -6.12 -10.34
N ILE A 26 1.18 -5.48 -10.11
CA ILE A 26 1.09 -4.16 -9.48
C ILE A 26 0.06 -4.19 -8.36
N LEU A 27 0.22 -3.29 -7.41
CA LEU A 27 -0.75 -3.06 -6.36
C LEU A 27 -1.42 -1.70 -6.58
N ILE A 28 -2.72 -1.63 -6.34
CA ILE A 28 -3.47 -0.39 -6.22
C ILE A 28 -3.80 -0.23 -4.75
N ASP A 29 -3.23 0.82 -4.16
CA ASP A 29 -3.29 1.17 -2.75
C ASP A 29 -2.72 0.10 -1.79
N ILE A 30 -2.32 0.56 -0.61
CA ILE A 30 -1.91 -0.28 0.52
C ILE A 30 -2.43 0.37 1.81
N GLY A 31 -3.76 0.40 1.89
CA GLY A 31 -4.50 1.14 2.88
C GLY A 31 -4.52 0.56 4.28
N MET A 32 -4.55 1.46 5.26
CA MET A 32 -4.87 1.11 6.65
C MET A 32 -6.40 0.95 6.86
N PRO A 33 -6.88 -0.05 7.63
CA PRO A 33 -8.28 -0.09 8.05
C PRO A 33 -8.68 1.19 8.80
N LEU A 34 -9.95 1.58 8.69
CA LEU A 34 -10.51 2.63 9.55
C LEU A 34 -11.29 2.05 10.75
N VAL A 35 -11.75 0.81 10.62
CA VAL A 35 -12.53 0.10 11.65
C VAL A 35 -12.00 -1.32 11.85
N LYS A 36 -12.08 -1.79 13.09
CA LYS A 36 -11.77 -3.15 13.53
C LYS A 36 -12.87 -4.13 13.11
N LYS A 37 -12.74 -5.40 13.53
CA LYS A 37 -13.71 -6.46 13.20
C LYS A 37 -15.04 -6.27 13.91
N ASP A 38 -14.98 -5.89 15.18
CA ASP A 38 -16.08 -5.59 16.10
C ASP A 38 -16.82 -4.27 15.79
N GLY A 39 -16.19 -3.37 15.03
CA GLY A 39 -16.80 -2.10 14.59
C GLY A 39 -16.19 -0.87 15.25
N ASP A 40 -15.29 -1.04 16.21
CA ASP A 40 -14.56 0.07 16.83
C ASP A 40 -13.57 0.70 15.86
N SER A 41 -13.19 1.95 16.13
CA SER A 41 -12.15 2.66 15.38
C SER A 41 -10.85 1.87 15.39
N PHE A 42 -10.22 1.74 14.23
CA PHE A 42 -8.91 1.13 14.12
C PHE A 42 -7.83 2.12 14.54
N ASP A 43 -7.05 1.75 15.56
CA ASP A 43 -5.92 2.53 16.05
C ASP A 43 -4.63 1.74 15.85
N PHE A 44 -3.76 2.24 14.97
CA PHE A 44 -2.50 1.55 14.65
C PHE A 44 -1.53 1.50 15.84
N ARG A 45 -1.68 2.39 16.83
CA ARG A 45 -0.82 2.39 18.03
C ARG A 45 -0.94 1.10 18.84
N GLU A 46 -2.07 0.39 18.73
CA GLU A 46 -2.26 -0.94 19.32
C GLU A 46 -1.33 -2.01 18.72
N HIS A 47 -0.72 -1.71 17.58
CA HIS A 47 0.10 -2.62 16.79
C HIS A 47 1.57 -2.17 16.66
N GLU A 48 1.96 -1.06 17.30
CA GLU A 48 3.27 -0.43 17.13
C GLU A 48 4.45 -1.36 17.43
N ASN A 49 4.31 -2.20 18.46
CA ASN A 49 5.34 -3.16 18.88
C ASN A 49 5.18 -4.57 18.23
N THR A 50 4.23 -4.74 17.32
CA THR A 50 3.98 -6.05 16.70
C THR A 50 4.87 -6.21 15.47
N PRO A 51 5.68 -7.29 15.38
CA PRO A 51 6.49 -7.55 14.20
C PRO A 51 5.63 -7.71 12.94
N GLY A 52 6.12 -7.20 11.80
CA GLY A 52 5.43 -7.25 10.51
C GLY A 52 4.84 -8.63 10.12
N PRO A 53 5.61 -9.73 10.22
CA PRO A 53 5.09 -11.08 9.95
C PRO A 53 3.89 -11.48 10.83
N GLU A 54 3.87 -11.07 12.10
CA GLU A 54 2.74 -11.33 13.01
C GLU A 54 1.53 -10.47 12.66
N LEU A 55 1.72 -9.26 12.12
CA LEU A 55 0.63 -8.44 11.58
C LEU A 55 -0.06 -9.08 10.37
N VAL A 56 0.71 -9.77 9.51
CA VAL A 56 0.15 -10.55 8.39
C VAL A 56 -0.65 -11.74 8.92
N LYS A 57 -0.07 -12.52 9.86
CA LYS A 57 -0.75 -13.66 10.50
C LYS A 57 -2.05 -13.24 11.22
N GLY A 58 -2.03 -12.07 11.88
CA GLY A 58 -3.18 -11.45 12.53
C GLY A 58 -4.22 -10.83 11.58
N LYS A 59 -3.95 -10.83 10.26
CA LYS A 59 -4.79 -10.21 9.21
C LYS A 59 -4.97 -8.69 9.38
N VAL A 60 -4.00 -8.03 10.03
CA VAL A 60 -3.92 -6.56 10.08
C VAL A 60 -3.34 -6.07 8.75
N LEU A 61 -2.20 -6.63 8.36
CA LEU A 61 -1.62 -6.47 7.03
C LEU A 61 -2.19 -7.55 6.07
N PRO A 62 -2.39 -7.24 4.78
CA PRO A 62 -2.79 -8.24 3.80
C PRO A 62 -1.67 -9.27 3.57
N ASP A 63 -2.01 -10.53 3.31
CA ASP A 63 -1.00 -11.57 3.04
C ASP A 63 -0.59 -11.54 1.55
N ILE A 64 0.38 -10.68 1.25
CA ILE A 64 0.88 -10.46 -0.12
C ILE A 64 2.37 -10.74 -0.16
N GLY A 65 2.76 -11.76 -0.92
CA GLY A 65 4.15 -12.15 -1.02
C GLY A 65 4.98 -11.27 -1.98
N GLY A 66 6.14 -10.81 -1.53
CA GLY A 66 7.13 -10.07 -2.32
C GLY A 66 6.94 -8.56 -2.28
N ILE A 67 6.11 -8.04 -1.36
CA ILE A 67 5.93 -6.60 -1.20
C ILE A 67 6.58 -6.08 0.09
N TYR A 68 6.72 -6.93 1.11
CA TYR A 68 7.18 -6.52 2.42
C TYR A 68 8.70 -6.48 2.55
N ALA A 69 9.20 -5.60 3.40
CA ALA A 69 10.64 -5.43 3.65
C ALA A 69 11.33 -6.75 4.05
N TRP A 70 10.61 -7.65 4.75
CA TRP A 70 11.12 -8.95 5.21
C TRP A 70 10.98 -10.10 4.20
N ASP A 71 10.34 -9.91 3.04
CA ASP A 71 10.26 -10.96 2.02
C ASP A 71 11.60 -11.07 1.26
N SER A 72 12.48 -12.02 1.61
CA SER A 72 13.78 -12.22 0.92
C SER A 72 13.67 -12.99 -0.39
N ASP A 73 12.82 -14.02 -0.43
CA ASP A 73 12.88 -15.06 -1.47
C ASP A 73 11.76 -14.96 -2.52
N LYS A 74 10.94 -13.91 -2.44
CA LYS A 74 9.79 -13.71 -3.32
C LYS A 74 10.09 -12.62 -4.33
N LYS A 75 9.68 -12.84 -5.59
CA LYS A 75 9.78 -11.83 -6.66
C LYS A 75 9.08 -10.54 -6.21
N MET A 76 9.80 -9.43 -6.27
CA MET A 76 9.26 -8.12 -5.94
C MET A 76 8.14 -7.74 -6.91
N ILE A 77 7.15 -7.01 -6.41
CA ILE A 77 6.12 -6.40 -7.26
C ILE A 77 6.73 -5.31 -8.14
N ASP A 78 6.15 -5.07 -9.31
CA ASP A 78 6.68 -4.08 -10.25
C ASP A 78 6.38 -2.64 -9.83
N GLY A 79 5.34 -2.42 -9.02
CA GLY A 79 5.03 -1.11 -8.46
C GLY A 79 3.74 -1.04 -7.68
N VAL A 80 3.53 0.10 -7.02
CA VAL A 80 2.34 0.42 -6.22
C VAL A 80 1.76 1.74 -6.70
N LEU A 81 0.51 1.74 -7.17
CA LEU A 81 -0.24 2.94 -7.47
C LEU A 81 -0.95 3.42 -6.21
N ILE A 82 -0.76 4.68 -5.82
CA ILE A 82 -1.53 5.32 -4.74
C ILE A 82 -2.54 6.26 -5.40
N SER A 83 -3.82 5.99 -5.16
CA SER A 83 -4.90 6.73 -5.81
C SER A 83 -5.03 8.18 -5.31
N HIS A 84 -4.94 8.40 -4.00
CA HIS A 84 -5.06 9.71 -3.36
C HIS A 84 -4.58 9.67 -1.88
N PRO A 85 -4.44 10.81 -1.17
CA PRO A 85 -3.65 10.88 0.07
C PRO A 85 -4.45 10.60 1.36
N HIS A 86 -5.54 9.83 1.30
CA HIS A 86 -6.20 9.38 2.53
C HIS A 86 -5.49 8.14 3.10
N ILE A 87 -5.36 8.07 4.43
CA ILE A 87 -4.59 7.03 5.12
C ILE A 87 -5.07 5.61 4.84
N ASP A 88 -6.32 5.45 4.47
CA ASP A 88 -6.92 4.18 4.08
C ASP A 88 -6.60 3.74 2.65
N HIS A 89 -5.70 4.47 1.97
CA HIS A 89 -5.12 4.15 0.66
C HIS A 89 -3.60 3.96 0.68
N TYR A 90 -2.88 4.55 1.63
CA TYR A 90 -1.42 4.42 1.71
C TYR A 90 -0.89 3.98 3.08
N GLY A 91 -1.71 3.96 4.13
CA GLY A 91 -1.24 3.93 5.53
C GLY A 91 -0.36 2.75 5.94
N PHE A 92 -0.27 1.69 5.13
CA PHE A 92 0.65 0.57 5.35
C PHE A 92 1.93 0.60 4.49
N PHE A 93 2.19 1.68 3.74
CA PHE A 93 3.33 1.78 2.81
C PHE A 93 4.69 1.57 3.49
N ARG A 94 4.83 1.96 4.76
CA ARG A 94 6.06 1.82 5.57
C ARG A 94 6.56 0.38 5.70
N TYR A 95 5.67 -0.61 5.52
CA TYR A 95 6.03 -2.02 5.58
C TYR A 95 6.61 -2.55 4.27
N LEU A 96 6.47 -1.79 3.19
CA LEU A 96 6.88 -2.20 1.87
C LEU A 96 8.40 -2.09 1.68
N LYS A 97 8.93 -2.87 0.73
CA LYS A 97 10.32 -2.74 0.29
C LYS A 97 10.57 -1.32 -0.25
N LYS A 98 11.67 -0.71 0.18
CA LYS A 98 12.06 0.65 -0.24
C LYS A 98 12.34 0.77 -1.74
N ASP A 99 12.70 -0.34 -2.39
CA ASP A 99 13.03 -0.41 -3.81
C ASP A 99 11.78 -0.49 -4.71
N ILE A 100 10.58 -0.64 -4.13
CA ILE A 100 9.33 -0.61 -4.90
C ILE A 100 9.09 0.82 -5.42
N CYS A 101 8.81 0.93 -6.71
CA CYS A 101 8.41 2.19 -7.32
C CYS A 101 6.94 2.49 -7.03
N PHE A 102 6.66 3.67 -6.48
CA PHE A 102 5.32 4.16 -6.27
C PHE A 102 4.89 5.06 -7.43
N TYR A 103 3.63 4.97 -7.84
CA TYR A 103 3.03 5.85 -8.84
C TYR A 103 1.95 6.67 -8.14
N LEU A 104 2.09 8.00 -8.13
CA LEU A 104 1.15 8.91 -7.46
C LEU A 104 1.33 10.34 -7.96
N GLY A 105 0.30 11.16 -7.88
CA GLY A 105 0.41 12.58 -8.26
C GLY A 105 1.23 13.38 -7.26
N GLU A 106 1.88 14.46 -7.72
CA GLU A 106 2.72 15.32 -6.87
C GLU A 106 1.93 15.88 -5.67
N ALA A 107 0.71 16.38 -5.88
CA ALA A 107 -0.14 16.85 -4.78
C ALA A 107 -0.48 15.74 -3.77
N THR A 108 -0.65 14.49 -4.23
CA THR A 108 -0.86 13.34 -3.32
C THR A 108 0.40 13.09 -2.51
N LYS A 109 1.57 13.15 -3.16
CA LYS A 109 2.86 12.97 -2.51
C LYS A 109 3.12 14.02 -1.42
N GLU A 110 2.91 15.30 -1.74
CA GLU A 110 3.09 16.40 -0.79
C GLU A 110 2.18 16.27 0.44
N ILE A 111 0.90 15.93 0.23
CA ILE A 111 -0.03 15.75 1.35
C ILE A 111 0.39 14.56 2.22
N ILE A 112 0.84 13.46 1.63
CA ILE A 112 1.37 12.31 2.39
C ILE A 112 2.58 12.75 3.22
N ASP A 113 3.55 13.44 2.62
CA ASP A 113 4.76 13.92 3.32
C ASP A 113 4.44 14.88 4.47
N LEU A 114 3.41 15.72 4.33
CA LEU A 114 2.95 16.57 5.43
C LEU A 114 2.22 15.75 6.50
N THR A 115 1.41 14.78 6.10
CA THR A 115 0.61 13.96 7.03
C THR A 115 1.48 13.09 7.93
N VAL A 116 2.58 12.55 7.41
CA VAL A 116 3.52 11.73 8.21
C VAL A 116 4.24 12.52 9.30
N ILE A 117 4.25 13.87 9.23
CA ILE A 117 4.81 14.73 10.28
C ILE A 117 3.86 14.81 11.49
N PHE A 118 2.55 14.74 11.26
CA PHE A 118 1.53 14.99 12.29
C PHE A 118 0.77 13.73 12.72
N THR A 119 1.09 12.56 12.15
CA THR A 119 0.40 11.30 12.43
C THR A 119 1.37 10.21 12.84
N PRO A 120 0.91 9.12 13.50
CA PRO A 120 1.75 7.95 13.80
C PRO A 120 2.22 7.17 12.55
N VAL A 121 1.81 7.58 11.35
CA VAL A 121 2.32 7.02 10.10
C VAL A 121 3.70 7.61 9.86
N GLU A 122 4.75 6.86 10.15
CA GLU A 122 6.13 7.31 9.86
C GLU A 122 6.65 6.73 8.53
N GLY A 123 7.67 7.37 7.99
CA GLY A 123 8.33 7.01 6.73
C GLY A 123 8.05 8.02 5.63
N SER A 124 8.67 7.80 4.48
CA SER A 124 8.47 8.63 3.30
C SER A 124 8.52 7.77 2.04
N ILE A 125 7.80 8.19 1.00
CA ILE A 125 7.80 7.52 -0.29
C ILE A 125 8.93 8.13 -1.14
N SER A 126 10.16 7.61 -1.06
CA SER A 126 11.29 8.21 -1.79
C SER A 126 11.38 7.76 -3.25
N ASN A 127 11.05 6.50 -3.54
CA ASN A 127 11.09 5.96 -4.88
C ASN A 127 9.71 6.08 -5.53
N TYR A 128 9.49 7.16 -6.29
CA TYR A 128 8.22 7.37 -6.97
C TYR A 128 8.34 7.95 -8.38
N HIS A 129 7.31 7.72 -9.17
CA HIS A 129 7.08 8.31 -10.47
C HIS A 129 5.81 9.17 -10.41
N PRO A 130 5.93 10.50 -10.63
CA PRO A 130 4.76 11.37 -10.63
C PRO A 130 3.84 11.04 -11.80
N ILE A 131 2.53 11.00 -11.52
CA ILE A 131 1.49 10.80 -12.55
C ILE A 131 0.52 11.97 -12.58
N GLU A 132 -0.09 12.19 -13.74
CA GLU A 132 -1.02 13.29 -13.96
C GLU A 132 -2.39 12.78 -14.40
N SER A 133 -3.44 13.42 -13.89
CA SER A 133 -4.82 13.10 -14.27
C SER A 133 -5.02 13.24 -15.78
N GLY A 134 -5.62 12.23 -16.41
CA GLY A 134 -5.87 12.21 -17.86
C GLY A 134 -4.65 11.90 -18.73
N LYS A 135 -3.45 11.73 -18.16
CA LYS A 135 -2.26 11.27 -18.89
C LYS A 135 -2.00 9.79 -18.64
N SER A 136 -1.81 9.02 -19.72
CA SER A 136 -1.37 7.64 -19.63
C SER A 136 0.06 7.54 -19.10
N PHE A 137 0.33 6.52 -18.31
CA PHE A 137 1.66 6.18 -17.82
C PHE A 137 1.85 4.66 -17.89
N CYS A 138 3.11 4.21 -17.79
CA CYS A 138 3.46 2.80 -17.83
C CYS A 138 3.84 2.32 -16.43
N CYS A 139 3.24 1.23 -15.96
CA CYS A 139 3.67 0.55 -14.74
C CYS A 139 4.01 -0.92 -15.01
N GLY A 140 5.16 -1.35 -14.52
CA GLY A 140 5.71 -2.67 -14.82
C GLY A 140 6.12 -2.85 -16.28
N ILE A 141 6.25 -4.11 -16.68
CA ILE A 141 6.73 -4.54 -17.99
C ILE A 141 5.52 -4.60 -18.94
N LEU A 142 5.51 -3.70 -19.92
CA LEU A 142 4.66 -3.80 -21.09
C LEU A 142 5.20 -4.92 -21.99
N GLU A 143 4.32 -5.82 -22.45
CA GLU A 143 4.68 -6.89 -23.38
C GLU A 143 5.11 -6.37 -24.75
#